data_AF-A0A5A7SIV1-F1
#
_entry.id   AF-A0A5A7SIV1-F1
#
_cell.length_a   1.000
_cell.length_b   1.000
_cell.length_c   1.000
_cell.angle_alpha   90.00
_cell.angle_beta   90.00
_cell.angle_gamma   90.00
#
_symmetry.space_group_name_H-M   'P 1'
#
loop_
_entity.id
_entity.type
_entity.pdbx_description
1 polymer ?
#
loop_
_entity_poly.entity_id
_entity_poly.type
_entity_poly.pdbx_seq_one_letter_code
_entity_poly.pdbx_strand_id
1 'polypeptide(L)'
;MADFKVVLDDLKLMANDFDQNSEVYRGLARQVSPPAADTGNGDVNAVLRSITEAFAVLHEKLATSIQNHADKLYDAHDSYQDREIDNRFLFDEIVEDL
;
A
#
# COMPACT_ATOMS: atom_id res chain seq x y z
N MET A 1 -11.45 -24.25 -9.29
CA MET A 1 -12.20 -23.34 -8.38
C MET A 1 -11.50 -23.16 -7.02
N ALA A 2 -11.04 -24.22 -6.35
CA ALA A 2 -10.30 -24.08 -5.09
C ALA A 2 -9.05 -23.18 -5.23
N ASP A 3 -8.21 -23.43 -6.22
CA ASP A 3 -6.98 -22.65 -6.46
C ASP A 3 -7.26 -21.17 -6.76
N PHE A 4 -8.35 -20.86 -7.47
CA PHE A 4 -8.73 -19.48 -7.77
C PHE A 4 -9.16 -18.73 -6.52
N LYS A 5 -9.91 -19.40 -5.63
CA LYS A 5 -10.28 -18.83 -4.33
C LYS A 5 -9.04 -18.58 -3.46
N VAL A 6 -8.07 -19.50 -3.47
CA VAL A 6 -6.78 -19.31 -2.76
C VAL A 6 -6.06 -18.07 -3.28
N VAL A 7 -6.00 -17.87 -4.61
CA VAL A 7 -5.37 -16.68 -5.20
C VAL A 7 -6.10 -15.39 -4.80
N LEU A 8 -7.44 -15.38 -4.79
CA LEU A 8 -8.19 -14.22 -4.32
C LEU A 8 -7.91 -13.92 -2.84
N ASP A 9 -7.96 -14.95 -1.99
CA ASP A 9 -7.68 -14.79 -0.57
C ASP A 9 -6.25 -14.25 -0.34
N ASP A 10 -5.26 -14.77 -1.08
CA ASP A 10 -3.87 -14.31 -1.01
C ASP A 10 -3.70 -12.85 -1.47
N LEU A 11 -4.34 -12.45 -2.58
CA LEU A 11 -4.33 -11.07 -3.07
C LEU A 11 -4.91 -10.11 -2.03
N LYS A 12 -6.03 -10.50 -1.42
CA LYS A 12 -6.70 -9.69 -0.39
C LYS A 12 -5.87 -9.60 0.88
N LEU A 13 -5.27 -10.71 1.33
CA LEU A 13 -4.38 -10.71 2.49
C LEU A 13 -3.17 -9.79 2.24
N MET A 14 -2.53 -9.92 1.08
CA MET A 14 -1.39 -9.10 0.72
C MET A 14 -1.76 -7.61 0.62
N ALA A 15 -2.92 -7.28 0.04
CA ALA A 15 -3.40 -5.90 -0.03
C ALA A 15 -3.54 -5.29 1.38
N ASN A 16 -4.18 -6.03 2.31
CA ASN A 16 -4.32 -5.59 3.70
C ASN A 16 -2.95 -5.43 4.39
N ASP A 17 -2.01 -6.34 4.14
CA ASP A 17 -0.68 -6.26 4.73
C ASP A 17 0.08 -5.01 4.22
N PHE A 18 0.00 -4.70 2.92
CA PHE A 18 0.60 -3.48 2.39
C PHE A 18 -0.04 -2.22 2.98
N ASP A 19 -1.37 -2.17 3.06
CA ASP A 19 -2.12 -1.05 3.65
C ASP A 19 -1.72 -0.80 5.11
N GLN A 20 -1.76 -1.84 5.94
CA GLN A 20 -1.38 -1.76 7.35
C GLN A 20 0.09 -1.36 7.53
N ASN A 21 1.00 -1.92 6.73
CA ASN A 21 2.41 -1.57 6.81
C ASN A 21 2.68 -0.14 6.33
N SER A 22 1.88 0.40 5.41
CA SER A 22 1.96 1.81 4.99
C SER A 22 1.66 2.72 6.19
N GLU A 23 0.60 2.44 6.94
CA GLU A 23 0.20 3.19 8.13
C GLU A 23 1.20 3.04 9.28
N VAL A 24 1.68 1.82 9.54
CA VAL A 24 2.75 1.58 10.52
C VAL A 24 3.99 2.39 10.15
N TYR A 25 4.39 2.36 8.87
CA TYR A 25 5.54 3.11 8.40
C TYR A 25 5.32 4.61 8.60
N ARG A 26 4.16 5.19 8.23
CA ARG A 26 3.82 6.61 8.52
C ARG A 26 3.94 6.92 10.01
N GLY A 27 3.47 6.03 10.88
CA GLY A 27 3.56 6.16 12.34
C GLY A 27 4.99 6.29 12.88
N LEU A 28 5.97 5.69 12.20
CA LEU A 28 7.39 5.76 12.57
C LEU A 28 8.04 7.11 12.25
N ALA A 29 7.41 7.99 11.46
CA ALA A 29 7.99 9.26 11.01
C ALA A 29 8.54 10.11 12.16
N ARG A 30 7.82 10.14 13.30
CA ARG A 30 8.23 10.91 14.49
C ARG A 30 9.44 10.31 15.22
N GLN A 31 9.69 9.01 15.06
CA GLN A 31 10.82 8.32 15.70
C GLN A 31 12.11 8.47 14.88
N VAL A 32 11.98 8.55 13.55
CA VAL A 32 13.13 8.63 12.63
C VAL A 32 13.52 10.06 12.26
N SER A 33 12.65 11.04 12.52
CA SER A 33 12.92 12.47 12.32
C SER A 33 12.85 13.23 13.65
N PRO A 34 13.85 13.06 14.54
CA PRO A 34 13.92 13.84 15.77
C PRO A 34 14.09 15.34 15.46
N PRO A 35 13.70 16.23 16.41
CA PRO A 35 13.92 17.67 16.26
C PRO A 35 15.39 17.98 15.97
N ALA A 36 15.64 18.88 15.02
CA ALA A 36 17.00 19.32 14.71
C ALA A 36 17.66 19.91 15.96
N ALA A 37 18.84 19.38 16.33
CA ALA A 37 19.61 19.89 17.45
C ALA A 37 20.15 21.29 17.14
N ASP A 38 20.11 22.19 18.13
CA ASP A 38 20.78 23.49 18.01
C ASP A 38 22.29 23.31 18.21
N THR A 39 23.05 23.63 17.17
CA THR A 39 24.51 23.53 17.17
C THR A 39 25.21 24.82 17.62
N GLY A 40 24.45 25.88 17.90
CA GLY A 40 24.99 27.22 18.18
C GLY A 40 25.50 27.96 16.93
N ASN A 41 25.41 27.35 15.75
CA ASN A 41 25.73 27.96 14.47
C ASN A 41 24.50 27.94 13.54
N GLY A 42 24.07 29.12 13.11
CA GLY A 42 22.88 29.29 12.26
C GLY A 42 22.96 28.58 10.91
N ASP A 43 24.12 28.56 10.27
CA ASP A 43 24.32 27.93 8.96
C ASP A 43 24.24 26.40 9.08
N VAL A 44 24.86 25.85 10.13
CA VAL A 44 24.81 24.40 10.42
C VAL A 44 23.38 23.98 10.78
N ASN A 45 22.67 24.78 11.57
CA ASN A 45 21.26 24.54 11.90
C ASN A 45 20.37 24.55 10.65
N ALA A 46 20.62 25.44 9.69
CA ALA A 46 19.88 25.51 8.44
C ALA A 46 20.08 24.24 7.60
N VAL A 47 21.33 23.78 7.46
CA VAL A 47 21.65 22.54 6.74
C VAL A 47 21.00 21.32 7.41
N LEU A 48 21.10 21.21 8.74
CA LEU A 48 20.47 20.12 9.49
C LEU A 48 18.96 20.10 9.28
N ARG A 49 18.32 21.28 9.30
CA ARG A 49 16.89 21.40 9.04
C ARG A 49 16.52 20.88 7.65
N SER A 50 17.22 21.33 6.60
CA SER A 50 16.95 20.87 5.24
C SER A 50 17.13 19.36 5.08
N ILE A 51 18.12 18.77 5.74
CA ILE A 51 18.31 17.32 5.73
C ILE A 51 17.13 16.61 6.42
N THR A 52 16.70 17.08 7.59
CA THR A 52 15.56 16.49 8.31
C THR A 52 14.23 16.62 7.53
N GLU A 53 14.02 17.74 6.85
CA GLU A 53 12.86 17.95 5.98
C GLU A 53 12.89 17.00 4.77
N ALA A 54 14.05 16.82 4.15
CA ALA A 54 14.23 15.86 3.06
C ALA A 54 13.93 14.42 3.51
N PHE A 55 14.40 14.02 4.70
CA PHE A 55 14.07 12.71 5.26
C PHE A 55 12.56 12.54 5.51
N ALA A 56 11.89 13.56 6.06
CA ALA A 56 10.45 13.51 6.27
C ALA A 56 9.68 13.33 4.94
N VAL A 57 10.08 14.03 3.89
CA VAL A 57 9.47 13.88 2.55
C VAL A 57 9.75 12.49 1.96
N LEU A 58 10.97 11.98 2.07
CA LEU A 58 11.31 10.64 1.58
C LEU A 58 10.53 9.55 2.31
N HIS A 59 10.37 9.71 3.62
CA HIS A 59 9.59 8.80 4.46
C HIS A 59 8.13 8.75 4.02
N GLU A 60 7.52 9.91 3.81
CA GLU A 60 6.14 10.03 3.32
C GLU A 60 5.97 9.44 1.91
N LYS A 61 6.94 9.65 1.02
CA LYS A 61 6.93 9.05 -0.32
C LYS A 61 7.02 7.53 -0.27
N LEU A 62 7.81 6.96 0.64
CA LEU A 62 7.90 5.52 0.78
C LEU A 62 6.59 4.93 1.32
N ALA A 63 6.00 5.54 2.35
CA ALA A 63 4.68 5.17 2.84
C ALA A 63 3.62 5.18 1.71
N THR A 64 3.60 6.25 0.92
CA THR A 64 2.69 6.38 -0.22
C THR A 64 2.95 5.31 -1.28
N SER A 65 4.22 4.98 -1.54
CA SER A 65 4.55 3.89 -2.47
C SER A 65 4.10 2.52 -1.96
N ILE A 66 4.14 2.28 -0.65
CA ILE A 66 3.62 1.04 -0.05
C ILE A 66 2.09 0.99 -0.22
N GLN A 67 1.40 2.10 0.07
CA GLN A 67 -0.05 2.21 -0.14
C GLN A 67 -0.45 1.95 -1.60
N ASN A 68 0.25 2.56 -2.56
CA ASN A 68 -0.01 2.35 -3.98
C ASN A 68 0.11 0.88 -4.41
N HIS A 69 0.87 0.04 -3.70
CA HIS A 69 0.89 -1.40 -3.95
C HIS A 69 -0.34 -2.09 -3.37
N ALA A 70 -0.83 -1.68 -2.19
CA ALA A 70 -2.10 -2.16 -1.65
C ALA A 70 -3.25 -1.90 -2.63
N ASP A 71 -3.36 -0.67 -3.14
CA ASP A 71 -4.41 -0.27 -4.08
C ASP A 71 -4.41 -1.15 -5.34
N LYS A 72 -3.23 -1.41 -5.91
CA LYS A 72 -3.09 -2.30 -7.07
C LYS A 72 -3.49 -3.75 -6.78
N LEU A 73 -3.25 -4.23 -5.55
CA LEU A 73 -3.63 -5.58 -5.15
C LEU A 73 -5.14 -5.69 -4.93
N TYR A 74 -5.78 -4.65 -4.37
CA TYR A 74 -7.24 -4.56 -4.32
C TYR A 74 -7.85 -4.52 -5.72
N ASP A 75 -7.33 -3.68 -6.61
CA ASP A 75 -7.79 -3.62 -8.00
C ASP A 75 -7.68 -4.97 -8.70
N ALA A 76 -6.56 -5.70 -8.49
CA ALA A 76 -6.37 -7.02 -9.05
C ALA A 76 -7.37 -8.04 -8.48
N HIS A 77 -7.54 -8.05 -7.14
CA HIS A 77 -8.50 -8.92 -6.45
C HIS A 77 -9.92 -8.71 -6.99
N ASP A 78 -10.39 -7.47 -7.01
CA ASP A 78 -11.75 -7.12 -7.42
C ASP A 78 -11.98 -7.47 -8.89
N SER A 79 -11.00 -7.14 -9.75
CA SER A 79 -11.06 -7.47 -11.17
C SER A 79 -11.08 -8.98 -11.46
N TYR A 80 -10.45 -9.80 -10.63
CA TYR A 80 -10.56 -11.25 -10.75
C TYR A 80 -11.90 -11.76 -10.23
N GLN A 81 -12.36 -11.28 -9.08
CA GLN A 81 -13.63 -11.68 -8.48
C GLN A 81 -14.81 -11.39 -9.42
N ASP A 82 -14.86 -10.19 -10.00
CA ASP A 82 -15.93 -9.78 -10.90
C ASP A 82 -15.95 -10.65 -12.17
N ARG A 83 -14.78 -10.93 -12.76
CA ARG A 83 -14.69 -11.80 -13.94
C ARG A 83 -15.13 -13.23 -13.67
N GLU A 84 -14.87 -13.77 -12.48
CA GLU A 84 -15.35 -15.11 -12.10
C GLU A 84 -16.86 -15.13 -11.94
N ILE A 85 -17.46 -14.06 -11.39
CA ILE A 85 -18.92 -13.92 -11.30
C ILE A 85 -19.54 -13.87 -12.70
N ASP A 86 -18.99 -13.05 -13.60
CA ASP A 86 -19.46 -12.94 -14.97
C ASP A 86 -19.35 -14.27 -15.73
N ASN A 87 -18.21 -14.97 -15.60
CA ASN A 87 -18.02 -16.26 -16.24
C ASN A 87 -18.99 -17.33 -15.71
N ARG A 88 -19.27 -17.33 -14.41
CA ARG A 88 -20.27 -18.23 -13.82
C ARG A 88 -21.66 -17.94 -14.35
N PHE A 89 -22.05 -16.67 -14.41
CA PHE A 89 -23.35 -16.27 -14.95
C PHE A 89 -23.52 -16.76 -16.40
N LEU A 90 -22.51 -16.53 -17.26
CA LEU A 90 -22.53 -17.01 -18.65
C LEU A 90 -22.59 -18.54 -18.76
N PHE A 91 -21.89 -19.24 -17.86
CA PHE A 91 -21.92 -20.71 -17.85
C PHE A 91 -23.30 -21.23 -17.45
N ASP A 92 -23.90 -20.66 -16.40
CA ASP A 92 -25.23 -21.05 -15.92
C ASP A 92 -26.29 -20.78 -17.00
N GLU A 93 -26.21 -19.64 -17.71
CA GLU A 93 -27.10 -19.32 -18.85
C GLU A 93 -27.00 -20.38 -19.97
N ILE A 94 -25.77 -20.77 -20.37
CA ILE A 94 -25.57 -21.79 -21.41
C ILE A 94 -26.10 -23.16 -20.96
N VAL A 95 -25.95 -23.51 -19.69
CA VAL A 95 -26.40 -24.80 -19.15
C VAL A 95 -27.92 -24.85 -19.00
N GLU A 96 -28.58 -23.74 -18.65
CA GLU A 96 -30.05 -23.67 -18.58
C GLU A 96 -30.72 -23.72 -19.96
N ASP A 97 -30.06 -23.24 -21.01
CA ASP A 97 -30.56 -23.25 -22.41
C ASP A 97 -30.34 -24.60 -23.15
N LEU A 98 -29.77 -25.62 -22.48
CA LEU A 98 -29.49 -26.98 -23.00
C LEU A 98 -30.48 -28.03 -22.47
#